data_AF-A0A2G9PZT8-F1
#
_entry.id   AF-A0A2G9PZT8-F1
#
_cell.length_a   1.000
_cell.length_b   1.000
_cell.length_c   1.000
_cell.angle_alpha   90.00
_cell.angle_beta   90.00
_cell.angle_gamma   90.00
#
_symmetry.space_group_name_H-M   'P 1'
#
loop_
_entity.id
_entity.type
_entity.pdbx_description
1 polymer ?
#
loop_
_entity_poly.entity_id
_entity_poly.type
_entity_poly.pdbx_seq_one_letter_code
_entity_poly.pdbx_strand_id
1 'polypeptide(L)'
;MRRFIALTIALMMCLMIISGCDSSKNTSGTASISNPFLGGTTGVLLDFQEGMPPKEVFDAGEYPFSVTLKVENRGEADIKKEDMAVSLTGIKASDFGLTDADLSVNPSDKMTRRFKDANGNIIEGATEYVNFDNLNFKDTLAGNQEFTIRGEVCYNYQTKA
;
A
#
# COMPACT_ATOMS: atom_id res chain seq x y z
N MET A 1 27.72 -27.08 -61.04
CA MET A 1 26.50 -27.77 -60.54
C MET A 1 26.53 -28.08 -59.04
N ARG A 2 27.52 -28.81 -58.50
CA ARG A 2 27.56 -29.17 -57.05
C ARG A 2 27.56 -27.99 -56.06
N ARG A 3 28.19 -26.86 -56.41
CA ARG A 3 28.20 -25.64 -55.58
C ARG A 3 26.86 -24.89 -55.56
N PHE A 4 26.07 -24.96 -56.65
CA PHE A 4 24.74 -24.36 -56.70
C PHE A 4 23.71 -25.18 -55.93
N ILE A 5 23.83 -26.52 -55.95
CA ILE A 5 22.96 -27.43 -55.16
C ILE A 5 23.21 -27.27 -53.66
N ALA A 6 24.46 -27.09 -53.23
CA ALA A 6 24.78 -26.82 -51.83
C ALA A 6 24.19 -25.48 -51.35
N LEU A 7 24.21 -24.44 -52.21
CA LEU A 7 23.65 -23.13 -51.88
C LEU A 7 22.12 -23.16 -51.79
N THR A 8 21.43 -23.91 -52.66
CA THR A 8 19.98 -24.05 -52.61
C THR A 8 19.50 -24.88 -51.42
N ILE A 9 20.23 -25.93 -51.04
CA ILE A 9 19.92 -26.74 -49.83
C ILE A 9 20.15 -25.91 -48.56
N ALA A 10 21.23 -25.13 -48.48
CA ALA A 10 21.47 -24.25 -47.33
C ALA A 10 20.42 -23.13 -47.21
N LEU A 11 19.97 -22.56 -48.34
CA LEU A 11 18.91 -21.54 -48.34
C LEU A 11 17.56 -22.13 -47.92
N MET A 12 17.23 -23.34 -48.38
CA MET A 12 15.98 -24.03 -48.03
C MET A 12 15.97 -24.47 -46.55
N MET A 13 17.13 -24.84 -45.99
CA MET A 13 17.26 -25.16 -44.57
C MET A 13 17.13 -23.90 -43.69
N CYS A 14 17.70 -22.76 -44.11
CA CYS A 14 17.51 -21.48 -43.41
C CYS A 14 16.04 -21.03 -43.39
N LEU A 15 15.28 -21.27 -44.47
CA LEU A 15 13.86 -20.92 -44.57
C LEU A 15 12.96 -21.67 -43.57
N MET A 16 13.34 -22.90 -43.14
CA MET A 16 12.57 -23.65 -42.13
C MET A 16 12.78 -23.15 -40.69
N ILE A 17 13.89 -22.45 -40.41
CA ILE A 17 14.21 -21.98 -39.05
C ILE A 17 13.41 -20.70 -38.72
N ILE A 18 12.92 -19.98 -39.72
CA ILE A 18 12.21 -18.70 -39.53
C ILE A 18 10.71 -18.89 -39.24
N SER A 19 10.10 -20.00 -39.65
CA SER A 19 8.67 -20.28 -39.41
C SER A 19 8.36 -20.87 -38.03
N GLY A 20 9.35 -21.02 -37.16
CA GLY A 20 9.20 -21.57 -35.81
C GLY A 20 9.00 -20.54 -34.70
N CYS A 21 9.06 -19.25 -35.02
CA CYS A 21 8.93 -18.16 -34.05
C CYS A 21 7.59 -17.43 -34.21
N ASP A 22 6.48 -18.17 -34.13
CA ASP A 22 5.19 -17.57 -33.80
C ASP A 22 4.91 -17.86 -32.33
N SER A 23 5.27 -16.89 -31.49
CA SER A 23 4.89 -16.89 -30.08
C SER A 23 3.38 -16.66 -30.01
N SER A 24 2.64 -17.75 -30.20
CA SER A 24 1.20 -17.84 -29.98
C SER A 24 0.89 -17.37 -28.56
N LYS A 25 0.57 -16.08 -28.43
CA LYS A 25 -0.17 -15.53 -27.29
C LYS A 25 -1.60 -16.05 -27.40
N ASN A 26 -1.79 -17.30 -27.00
CA ASN A 26 -3.11 -17.84 -26.69
C ASN A 26 -3.63 -17.18 -25.42
N THR A 27 -4.37 -16.09 -25.59
CA THR A 27 -5.42 -15.66 -24.66
C THR A 27 -6.56 -16.66 -24.71
N SER A 28 -6.52 -17.67 -23.84
CA SER A 28 -7.69 -18.47 -23.47
C SER A 28 -7.51 -18.97 -22.04
N GLY A 29 -8.53 -18.71 -21.22
CA GLY A 29 -8.48 -18.79 -19.77
C GLY A 29 -8.04 -20.16 -19.24
N THR A 30 -6.86 -20.18 -18.63
CA THR A 30 -6.51 -21.10 -17.57
C THR A 30 -5.49 -20.35 -16.73
N ALA A 31 -5.82 -20.06 -15.48
CA ALA A 31 -4.90 -19.40 -14.57
C ALA A 31 -3.60 -20.20 -14.51
N SER A 32 -2.54 -19.65 -15.10
CA SER A 32 -1.24 -20.29 -15.08
C SER A 32 -0.65 -20.08 -13.69
N ILE A 33 -0.36 -21.17 -12.99
CA ILE A 33 0.45 -21.23 -11.76
C ILE A 33 1.87 -20.63 -11.99
N SER A 34 2.23 -20.20 -13.21
CA SER A 34 3.53 -19.62 -13.51
C SER A 34 3.80 -18.25 -12.85
N ASN A 35 2.78 -17.51 -12.41
CA ASN A 35 2.99 -16.22 -11.72
C ASN A 35 1.99 -15.98 -10.57
N PRO A 36 2.22 -16.59 -9.39
CA PRO A 36 1.34 -16.45 -8.23
C PRO A 36 1.46 -15.09 -7.53
N PHE A 37 2.52 -14.33 -7.80
CA PHE A 37 2.79 -13.05 -7.14
C PHE A 37 2.15 -11.89 -7.89
N LEU A 38 1.74 -10.86 -7.13
CA LEU A 38 1.28 -9.58 -7.68
C LEU A 38 2.47 -8.68 -8.03
N GLY A 39 3.54 -8.74 -7.24
CA GLY A 39 4.69 -7.85 -7.30
C GLY A 39 4.36 -6.41 -6.90
N GLY A 40 5.39 -5.56 -6.97
CA GLY A 40 5.27 -4.12 -6.72
C GLY A 40 6.15 -3.61 -5.59
N THR A 41 6.08 -2.32 -5.34
CA THR A 41 6.86 -1.59 -4.32
C THR A 41 5.98 -0.98 -3.24
N THR A 42 4.67 -1.18 -3.32
CA THR A 42 3.69 -0.58 -2.40
C THR A 42 3.32 -1.59 -1.32
N GLY A 43 3.61 -1.26 -0.06
CA GLY A 43 3.22 -2.05 1.12
C GLY A 43 1.94 -1.52 1.73
N VAL A 44 2.05 -0.78 2.83
CA VAL A 44 0.90 -0.14 3.50
C VAL A 44 0.68 1.28 2.98
N LEU A 45 -0.56 1.63 2.67
CA LEU A 45 -0.99 2.98 2.34
C LEU A 45 -1.66 3.64 3.54
N LEU A 46 -1.42 4.93 3.70
CA LEU A 46 -2.07 5.80 4.68
C LEU A 46 -2.73 6.97 3.97
N ASP A 47 -3.99 7.21 4.30
CA ASP A 47 -4.75 8.38 3.86
C ASP A 47 -5.50 8.99 5.04
N PHE A 48 -5.62 10.32 5.08
CA PHE A 48 -6.57 10.96 5.99
C PHE A 48 -7.99 10.72 5.52
N GLN A 49 -8.88 10.40 6.46
CA GLN A 49 -10.30 10.37 6.15
C GLN A 49 -10.77 11.79 5.78
N GLU A 50 -11.70 11.88 4.82
CA GLU A 50 -12.20 13.17 4.35
C GLU A 50 -12.78 13.99 5.52
N GLY A 51 -12.30 15.22 5.68
CA GLY A 51 -12.68 16.11 6.77
C GLY A 51 -12.04 15.81 8.14
N MET A 52 -11.11 14.85 8.21
CA MET A 52 -10.41 14.44 9.43
C MET A 52 -8.91 14.30 9.14
N PRO A 53 -8.07 15.33 9.41
CA PRO A 53 -8.32 16.43 10.34
C PRO A 53 -9.30 17.50 9.83
N PRO A 54 -9.96 18.24 10.74
CA PRO A 54 -10.73 19.42 10.36
C PRO A 54 -9.81 20.51 9.78
N LYS A 55 -10.38 21.39 8.96
CA LYS A 55 -9.63 22.52 8.37
C LYS A 55 -9.17 23.54 9.41
N GLU A 56 -9.92 23.64 10.51
CA GLU A 56 -9.69 24.60 11.59
C GLU A 56 -9.90 23.89 12.92
N VAL A 57 -9.10 24.26 13.92
CA VAL A 57 -9.17 23.78 15.30
C VAL A 57 -9.37 24.99 16.20
N PHE A 58 -10.15 24.83 17.27
CA PHE A 58 -10.36 25.89 18.26
C PHE A 58 -9.35 25.79 19.40
N ASP A 59 -9.05 26.93 20.01
CA ASP A 59 -8.08 27.07 21.08
C ASP A 59 -8.74 27.05 22.47
N ALA A 60 -7.95 27.29 23.51
CA ALA A 60 -8.40 27.38 24.92
C ALA A 60 -9.17 26.15 25.44
N GLY A 61 -9.01 25.00 24.81
CA GLY A 61 -9.64 23.76 25.23
C GLY A 61 -11.13 23.64 24.88
N GLU A 62 -11.70 24.56 24.10
CA GLU A 62 -13.16 24.67 23.94
C GLU A 62 -13.78 23.52 23.14
N TYR A 63 -13.12 23.07 22.06
CA TYR A 63 -13.67 22.06 21.16
C TYR A 63 -12.64 20.96 20.86
N PRO A 64 -12.82 19.75 21.42
CA PRO A 64 -12.03 18.59 21.00
C PRO A 64 -12.39 18.18 19.57
N PHE A 65 -11.41 17.65 18.85
CA PHE A 65 -11.58 17.07 17.53
C PHE A 65 -10.94 15.69 17.45
N SER A 66 -11.17 15.00 16.34
CA SER A 66 -10.54 13.72 16.04
C SER A 66 -9.83 13.76 14.70
N VAL A 67 -8.85 12.86 14.56
CA VAL A 67 -8.15 12.59 13.32
C VAL A 67 -8.28 11.12 13.03
N THR A 68 -8.68 10.78 11.80
CA THR A 68 -8.85 9.39 11.37
C THR A 68 -7.95 9.12 10.18
N LEU A 69 -7.10 8.10 10.33
CA LEU A 69 -6.26 7.59 9.26
C LEU A 69 -6.86 6.29 8.72
N LYS A 70 -7.10 6.26 7.41
CA LYS A 70 -7.36 5.03 6.66
C LYS A 70 -6.02 4.34 6.39
N VAL A 71 -5.90 3.11 6.84
CA VAL A 71 -4.74 2.25 6.68
C VAL A 71 -5.12 1.09 5.76
N GLU A 72 -4.37 0.88 4.69
CA GLU A 72 -4.66 -0.19 3.72
C GLU A 72 -3.41 -1.02 3.44
N ASN A 73 -3.49 -2.35 3.63
CA ASN A 73 -2.41 -3.25 3.27
C ASN A 73 -2.51 -3.61 1.77
N ARG A 74 -1.68 -2.98 0.94
CA ARG A 74 -1.52 -3.31 -0.49
C ARG A 74 -0.41 -4.32 -0.74
N GLY A 75 0.32 -4.74 0.29
CA GLY A 75 1.40 -5.72 0.20
C GLY A 75 0.90 -7.16 0.15
N GLU A 76 1.81 -8.07 -0.19
CA GLU A 76 1.55 -9.52 -0.30
C GLU A 76 1.88 -10.30 0.99
N ALA A 77 2.08 -9.62 2.11
CA ALA A 77 2.35 -10.21 3.41
C ALA A 77 1.29 -9.81 4.43
N ASP A 78 0.89 -10.77 5.26
CA ASP A 78 0.00 -10.51 6.39
C ASP A 78 0.81 -9.79 7.48
N ILE A 79 0.24 -8.72 8.04
CA ILE A 79 0.88 -7.96 9.11
C ILE A 79 0.05 -8.16 10.37
N LYS A 80 0.70 -8.65 11.43
CA LYS A 80 0.02 -8.80 12.71
C LYS A 80 -0.18 -7.44 13.37
N LYS A 81 -1.22 -7.30 14.18
CA LYS A 81 -1.52 -6.01 14.83
C LYS A 81 -0.40 -5.54 15.76
N GLU A 82 0.32 -6.47 16.40
CA GLU A 82 1.44 -6.13 17.29
C GLU A 82 2.67 -5.63 16.51
N ASP A 83 2.78 -6.02 15.24
CA ASP A 83 3.89 -5.70 14.34
C ASP A 83 3.63 -4.41 13.54
N MET A 84 2.55 -3.68 13.83
CA MET A 84 2.18 -2.43 13.17
C MET A 84 1.82 -1.36 14.20
N ALA A 85 2.37 -0.16 14.03
CA ALA A 85 1.99 1.04 14.77
C ALA A 85 1.65 2.16 13.79
N VAL A 86 0.53 2.84 14.03
CA VAL A 86 0.10 4.02 13.29
C VAL A 86 0.19 5.20 14.25
N SER A 87 0.83 6.29 13.82
CA SER A 87 1.08 7.43 14.69
C SER A 87 0.80 8.76 14.01
N LEU A 88 0.44 9.75 14.83
CA LEU A 88 0.38 11.15 14.42
C LEU A 88 1.66 11.86 14.85
N THR A 89 2.30 12.52 13.90
CA THR A 89 3.49 13.36 14.11
C THR A 89 3.24 14.78 13.61
N GLY A 90 4.16 15.71 13.92
CA GLY A 90 4.04 17.12 13.56
C GLY A 90 3.24 17.98 14.55
N ILE A 91 2.65 17.36 15.56
CA ILE A 91 2.06 18.03 16.73
C ILE A 91 2.69 17.50 18.01
N LYS A 92 2.62 18.29 19.09
CA LYS A 92 3.12 17.92 20.41
C LYS A 92 1.96 17.48 21.29
N ALA A 93 1.97 16.23 21.76
CA ALA A 93 0.84 15.63 22.48
C ALA A 93 0.39 16.47 23.69
N SER A 94 1.33 17.02 24.45
CA SER A 94 1.04 17.82 25.64
C SER A 94 0.18 19.05 25.35
N ASP A 95 0.34 19.64 24.17
CA ASP A 95 -0.37 20.87 23.80
C ASP A 95 -1.85 20.56 23.51
N PHE A 96 -2.17 19.28 23.27
CA PHE A 96 -3.52 18.76 23.07
C PHE A 96 -4.07 18.01 24.30
N GLY A 97 -3.37 18.08 25.43
CA GLY A 97 -3.75 17.38 26.66
C GLY A 97 -3.57 15.85 26.62
N LEU A 98 -2.72 15.36 25.72
CA LEU A 98 -2.43 13.95 25.51
C LEU A 98 -0.97 13.62 25.87
N THR A 99 -0.66 12.34 25.91
CA THR A 99 0.70 11.80 25.99
C THR A 99 1.17 11.30 24.63
N ASP A 100 2.48 11.14 24.44
CA ASP A 100 3.02 10.61 23.17
C ASP A 100 2.50 9.20 22.86
N ALA A 101 2.13 8.42 23.89
CA ALA A 101 1.52 7.10 23.72
C ALA A 101 0.11 7.18 23.12
N ASP A 102 -0.64 8.26 23.37
CA ASP A 102 -1.98 8.45 22.80
C ASP A 102 -1.92 8.79 21.30
N LEU A 103 -0.76 9.27 20.82
CA LEU A 103 -0.49 9.54 19.41
C LEU A 103 0.09 8.34 18.66
N SER A 104 0.11 7.14 19.27
CA SER A 104 0.55 5.90 18.63
C SER A 104 -0.41 4.77 18.96
N VAL A 105 -1.09 4.26 17.93
CA VAL A 105 -2.15 3.25 18.07
C VAL A 105 -1.88 2.09 17.12
N ASN A 106 -2.04 0.87 17.62
CA ASN A 106 -2.02 -0.34 16.80
C ASN A 106 -3.39 -0.55 16.14
N PRO A 107 -3.44 -1.14 14.94
CA PRO A 107 -4.69 -1.62 14.37
C PRO A 107 -5.42 -2.60 15.31
N SER A 108 -6.74 -2.65 15.22
CA SER A 108 -7.61 -3.50 16.04
C SER A 108 -7.47 -4.98 15.70
N ASP A 109 -7.21 -5.29 14.44
CA ASP A 109 -7.01 -6.66 13.93
C ASP A 109 -5.77 -6.75 13.03
N LYS A 110 -5.44 -7.98 12.61
CA LYS A 110 -4.39 -8.23 11.64
C LYS A 110 -4.74 -7.57 10.30
N MET A 111 -3.74 -7.02 9.64
CA MET A 111 -3.86 -6.47 8.30
C MET A 111 -3.60 -7.57 7.28
N THR A 112 -4.67 -8.19 6.75
CA THR A 112 -4.56 -9.29 5.78
C THR A 112 -3.91 -8.84 4.48
N ARG A 113 -3.13 -9.72 3.87
CA ARG A 113 -2.42 -9.47 2.61
C ARG A 113 -3.35 -9.34 1.41
N ARG A 114 -2.85 -8.67 0.40
CA ARG A 114 -3.35 -8.72 -0.97
C ARG A 114 -2.75 -9.94 -1.69
N PHE A 115 -3.53 -10.69 -2.47
CA PHE A 115 -3.01 -11.86 -3.20
C PHE A 115 -3.85 -12.23 -4.41
N LYS A 116 -3.28 -13.06 -5.30
CA LYS A 116 -3.99 -13.62 -6.46
C LYS A 116 -4.57 -14.99 -6.12
N ASP A 117 -5.84 -15.22 -6.41
CA ASP A 117 -6.49 -16.52 -6.22
C ASP A 117 -6.13 -17.51 -7.34
N ALA A 118 -6.59 -18.76 -7.23
CA ALA A 118 -6.35 -19.80 -8.22
C ALA A 118 -7.01 -19.54 -9.59
N ASN A 119 -7.95 -18.58 -9.68
CA ASN A 119 -8.60 -18.17 -10.92
C ASN A 119 -7.92 -16.94 -11.53
N GLY A 120 -6.91 -16.37 -10.86
CA GLY A 120 -6.21 -15.18 -11.30
C GLY A 120 -6.85 -13.86 -10.81
N ASN A 121 -7.90 -13.91 -9.99
CA ASN A 121 -8.52 -12.71 -9.42
C ASN A 121 -7.63 -12.13 -8.32
N ILE A 122 -7.61 -10.81 -8.20
CA ILE A 122 -6.92 -10.13 -7.11
C ILE A 122 -7.89 -10.01 -5.93
N ILE A 123 -7.49 -10.57 -4.80
CA ILE A 123 -8.15 -10.38 -3.51
C ILE A 123 -7.43 -9.23 -2.80
N GLU A 124 -8.18 -8.18 -2.47
CA GLU A 124 -7.64 -7.01 -1.78
C GLU A 124 -7.31 -7.30 -0.32
N GLY A 125 -6.29 -6.60 0.19
CA GLY A 125 -5.88 -6.71 1.59
C GLY A 125 -6.83 -5.99 2.55
N ALA A 126 -6.52 -6.06 3.84
CA ALA A 126 -7.31 -5.39 4.86
C ALA A 126 -7.23 -3.86 4.71
N THR A 127 -8.37 -3.22 4.98
CA THR A 127 -8.48 -1.78 5.18
C THR A 127 -9.03 -1.54 6.57
N GLU A 128 -8.40 -0.65 7.32
CA GLU A 128 -8.81 -0.27 8.66
C GLU A 128 -8.78 1.25 8.85
N TYR A 129 -9.57 1.76 9.78
CA TYR A 129 -9.61 3.17 10.15
C TYR A 129 -9.10 3.31 11.59
N VAL A 130 -7.98 3.99 11.76
CA VAL A 130 -7.37 4.27 13.07
C VAL A 130 -7.77 5.67 13.50
N ASN A 131 -8.43 5.77 14.65
CA ASN A 131 -8.95 7.02 15.19
C ASN A 131 -8.07 7.53 16.33
N PHE A 132 -7.76 8.82 16.29
CA PHE A 132 -7.12 9.57 17.36
C PHE A 132 -8.15 10.58 17.87
N ASP A 133 -8.78 10.23 18.99
CA ASP A 133 -9.87 11.00 19.56
C ASP A 133 -9.38 11.96 20.66
N ASN A 134 -10.23 12.93 21.00
CA ASN A 134 -10.01 13.89 22.10
C ASN A 134 -8.76 14.77 21.95
N LEU A 135 -8.31 15.02 20.72
CA LEU A 135 -7.31 16.05 20.45
C LEU A 135 -7.92 17.41 20.77
N ASN A 136 -7.39 18.10 21.79
CA ASN A 136 -7.97 19.36 22.24
C ASN A 136 -6.88 20.37 22.61
N PHE A 137 -6.66 21.36 21.75
CA PHE A 137 -5.60 22.34 21.92
C PHE A 137 -5.87 23.21 23.16
N LYS A 138 -4.97 23.18 24.13
CA LYS A 138 -5.18 23.76 25.47
C LYS A 138 -4.76 25.21 25.59
N ASP A 139 -3.78 25.64 24.81
CA ASP A 139 -3.29 27.01 24.87
C ASP A 139 -4.23 27.98 24.15
N THR A 140 -4.07 29.27 24.43
CA THR A 140 -4.80 30.35 23.74
C THR A 140 -3.92 30.90 22.62
N LEU A 141 -4.52 31.06 21.44
CA LEU A 141 -3.86 31.63 20.28
C LEU A 141 -4.28 33.09 20.12
N ALA A 142 -3.32 33.96 19.81
CA ALA A 142 -3.62 35.36 19.49
C ALA A 142 -4.27 35.53 18.09
N GLY A 143 -4.35 34.45 17.30
CA GLY A 143 -4.91 34.41 15.95
C GLY A 143 -4.84 33.00 15.37
N ASN A 144 -5.08 32.85 14.07
CA ASN A 144 -5.08 31.53 13.43
C ASN A 144 -3.66 30.96 13.32
N GLN A 145 -3.44 29.74 13.82
CA GLN A 145 -2.20 29.00 13.68
C GLN A 145 -2.41 27.78 12.78
N GLU A 146 -1.47 27.53 11.88
CA GLU A 146 -1.46 26.34 11.05
C GLU A 146 -0.71 25.20 11.75
N PHE A 147 -1.36 24.04 11.89
CA PHE A 147 -0.76 22.83 12.43
C PHE A 147 -0.53 21.82 11.30
N THR A 148 0.72 21.41 11.11
CA THR A 148 1.03 20.34 10.15
C THR A 148 0.91 18.99 10.85
N ILE A 149 -0.23 18.32 10.67
CA ILE A 149 -0.44 16.95 11.16
C ILE A 149 0.03 15.97 10.09
N ARG A 150 0.84 14.99 10.48
CA ARG A 150 1.34 13.93 9.60
C ARG A 150 0.97 12.56 10.16
N GLY A 151 0.42 11.70 9.30
CA GLY A 151 0.25 10.28 9.61
C GLY A 151 1.50 9.49 9.25
N GLU A 152 1.94 8.62 10.15
CA GLU A 152 3.05 7.69 9.95
C GLU A 152 2.60 6.27 10.27
N VAL A 153 3.12 5.28 9.53
CA VAL A 153 2.91 3.86 9.81
C VAL A 153 4.25 3.17 9.85
N CYS A 154 4.50 2.43 10.93
CA CYS A 154 5.66 1.57 11.09
C CYS A 154 5.18 0.13 11.14
N TYR A 155 5.80 -0.75 10.36
CA TYR A 155 5.49 -2.17 10.39
C TYR A 155 6.68 -3.02 9.97
N ASN A 156 6.68 -4.29 10.40
CA ASN A 156 7.69 -5.26 9.99
C ASN A 156 7.48 -5.65 8.52
N TYR A 157 8.34 -5.13 7.64
CA TYR A 157 8.29 -5.39 6.21
C TYR A 157 8.68 -6.84 5.89
N GLN A 158 7.92 -7.49 5.00
CA GLN A 158 8.19 -8.84 4.51
C GLN A 158 8.01 -8.92 3.00
N THR A 159 8.96 -9.55 2.32
CA THR A 159 8.84 -9.94 0.91
C THR A 159 9.18 -11.41 0.74
N LYS A 160 8.60 -12.01 -0.29
CA LYS A 160 9.03 -13.31 -0.81
C LYS A 160 9.63 -13.06 -2.19
N ALA A 161 10.86 -13.53 -2.38
CA ALA A 161 11.55 -13.53 -3.66
C ALA A 161 11.28 -14.83 -4.41
#